data_AF-A0AAN0UCW2-F1
#
_entry.id   AF-A0AAN0UCW2-F1
#
_cell.length_a   1.000
_cell.length_b   1.000
_cell.length_c   1.000
_cell.angle_alpha   90.00
_cell.angle_beta   90.00
_cell.angle_gamma   90.00
#
_symmetry.space_group_name_H-M   'P 1'
#
loop_
_entity.id
_entity.type
_entity.pdbx_description
1 polymer ?
#
loop_
_entity_poly.entity_id
_entity_poly.type
_entity_poly.pdbx_seq_one_letter_code
_entity_poly.pdbx_strand_id
1 'polypeptide(L)'
;MKKYLTLIIIGSALLSGCSNASDGTKQKEVKTETTAPKTLSAEDQKIIDKHNEYVQKYSLEDKEVFQKHMREILPEVDKITDKRKRELLQMNIYMILNDYDKAHALNDKQLAEKPNDTARLTFRCQLLGLQGEAAPTLNKCYDYVAEVLKVELDKPENKKDPNYKQGEFSYLLAKYKGGHPEYKEKMKRFIDSINDEALKNLFKNNLRYRSTKLIKKP
;
A
#
# COMPACT_ATOMS: atom_id res chain seq x y z
N MET A 1 13.00 27.71 -8.72
CA MET A 1 11.58 27.28 -8.64
C MET A 1 11.28 26.34 -9.80
N LYS A 2 11.09 25.05 -9.52
CA LYS A 2 10.38 24.08 -10.36
C LYS A 2 9.92 22.96 -9.42
N LYS A 3 8.72 23.13 -8.87
CA LYS A 3 7.99 22.11 -8.11
C LYS A 3 7.49 21.08 -9.12
N TYR A 4 7.97 19.84 -9.08
CA TYR A 4 7.42 18.77 -9.91
C TYR A 4 7.17 17.50 -9.10
N LEU A 5 5.87 17.18 -9.05
CA LEU A 5 5.25 15.86 -9.08
C LEU A 5 5.76 14.81 -8.08
N THR A 6 5.10 14.80 -6.92
CA THR A 6 4.99 13.64 -6.02
C THR A 6 4.34 12.48 -6.79
N LEU A 7 5.14 11.60 -7.41
CA LEU A 7 4.66 10.33 -7.93
C LEU A 7 4.39 9.41 -6.74
N ILE A 8 3.10 9.32 -6.40
CA ILE A 8 2.53 8.37 -5.45
C ILE A 8 2.69 6.97 -6.07
N ILE A 9 3.83 6.33 -5.80
CA ILE A 9 3.97 4.88 -5.92
C ILE A 9 2.99 4.29 -4.91
N ILE A 10 2.17 3.32 -5.36
CA ILE A 10 1.07 2.67 -4.65
C ILE A 10 1.41 2.47 -3.16
N GLY A 11 0.89 3.39 -2.34
CA GLY A 11 1.31 3.53 -0.94
C GLY A 11 0.42 4.51 -0.19
N SER A 12 -0.88 4.55 -0.49
CA SER A 12 -1.84 5.41 0.22
C SER A 12 -2.28 4.85 1.58
N ALA A 13 -1.57 3.88 2.14
CA ALA A 13 -1.92 3.29 3.45
C ALA A 13 -0.72 3.11 4.41
N LEU A 14 0.45 3.70 4.14
CA LEU A 14 1.62 3.60 5.04
C LEU A 14 2.28 4.96 5.31
N LEU A 15 1.50 6.03 5.41
CA LEU A 15 1.99 7.32 5.91
C LEU A 15 1.63 7.50 7.39
N SER A 16 2.28 6.74 8.26
CA SER A 16 2.58 7.25 9.60
C SER A 16 3.75 8.24 9.46
N GLY A 17 3.40 9.52 9.38
CA GLY A 17 4.18 10.71 9.76
C GLY A 17 5.69 10.73 9.46
N CYS A 18 6.06 11.48 8.42
CA CYS A 18 7.27 12.30 8.39
C CYS A 18 6.97 13.50 7.47
N SER A 19 6.54 14.62 8.05
CA SER A 19 6.48 15.92 7.38
C SER A 19 7.24 16.91 8.23
N ASN A 20 8.45 17.28 7.79
CA ASN A 20 9.11 18.47 8.30
C ASN A 20 8.50 19.69 7.59
N ALA A 21 7.61 20.38 8.28
CA ALA A 21 7.26 21.76 7.98
C ALA A 21 7.17 22.52 9.31
N SER A 22 8.06 23.51 9.47
CA SER A 22 8.01 24.52 10.51
C SER A 22 6.68 25.25 10.44
N ASP A 23 5.87 25.17 11.49
CA ASP A 23 5.55 26.34 12.33
C ASP A 23 4.65 25.93 13.51
N GLY A 24 4.92 26.56 14.64
CA GLY A 24 4.58 26.06 15.97
C GLY A 24 3.10 25.98 16.28
N THR A 25 2.72 24.86 16.92
CA THR A 25 1.75 24.87 18.02
C THR A 25 2.10 23.73 18.96
N LYS A 26 2.33 24.04 20.24
CA LYS A 26 2.73 23.10 21.29
C LYS A 26 1.67 22.00 21.45
N GLN A 27 2.00 20.76 21.13
CA GLN A 27 1.25 19.58 21.60
C GLN A 27 2.10 18.79 22.59
N LYS A 28 1.50 18.54 23.77
CA LYS A 28 2.07 17.74 24.86
C LYS A 28 2.47 16.36 24.34
N GLU A 29 3.74 16.01 24.53
CA GLU A 29 4.29 14.68 24.29
C GLU A 29 3.53 13.63 25.10
N VAL A 30 2.80 12.76 24.40
CA VAL A 30 2.48 11.44 24.93
C VAL A 30 3.75 10.61 24.75
N LYS A 31 4.36 10.24 25.88
CA LYS A 31 5.51 9.33 25.92
C LYS A 31 5.07 7.94 25.48
N THR A 32 5.10 7.68 24.19
CA THR A 32 5.27 6.32 23.68
C THR A 32 6.77 6.09 23.61
N GLU A 33 7.27 5.07 24.31
CA GLU A 33 8.66 4.60 24.22
C GLU A 33 8.97 4.21 22.77
N THR A 34 9.31 5.20 21.97
CA THR A 34 9.82 5.02 20.63
C THR A 34 11.32 4.96 20.80
N THR A 35 11.89 3.75 20.81
CA THR A 35 13.32 3.56 20.57
C THR A 35 13.75 4.54 19.49
N ALA A 36 14.76 5.37 19.77
CA ALA A 36 15.29 6.35 18.83
C ALA A 36 15.44 5.70 17.44
N PRO A 37 15.11 6.41 16.34
CA PRO A 37 15.21 5.85 15.00
C PRO A 37 16.61 5.25 14.83
N LYS A 38 16.67 3.94 14.56
CA LYS A 38 17.95 3.27 14.31
C LYS A 38 18.57 3.95 13.10
N THR A 39 19.69 4.63 13.30
CA THR A 39 20.42 5.27 12.21
C THR A 39 20.88 4.19 11.24
N LEU A 40 20.58 4.36 9.95
CA LEU A 40 21.03 3.45 8.90
C LEU A 40 22.56 3.47 8.80
N SER A 41 23.16 2.34 8.41
CA SER A 41 24.59 2.32 8.06
C SER A 41 24.85 3.18 6.83
N ALA A 42 26.10 3.66 6.69
CA ALA A 42 26.51 4.41 5.50
C ALA A 42 26.37 3.56 4.23
N GLU A 43 26.63 2.26 4.34
CA GLU A 43 26.50 1.28 3.25
C GLU A 43 25.03 1.12 2.83
N ASP A 44 24.10 0.94 3.78
CA ASP A 44 22.67 0.84 3.50
C ASP A 44 22.16 2.13 2.85
N GLN A 45 22.58 3.28 3.38
CA GLN A 45 22.19 4.59 2.86
C GLN A 45 22.66 4.78 1.41
N LYS A 46 23.91 4.39 1.10
CA LYS A 46 24.45 4.46 -0.26
C LYS A 46 23.64 3.66 -1.26
N ILE A 47 23.17 2.47 -0.89
CA ILE A 47 22.35 1.61 -1.76
C ILE A 47 20.96 2.23 -1.96
N ILE A 48 20.35 2.75 -0.89
CA ILE A 48 19.04 3.42 -0.94
C ILE A 48 19.10 4.66 -1.83
N ASP A 49 20.15 5.48 -1.71
CA ASP A 49 20.31 6.69 -2.52
C ASP A 49 20.48 6.35 -4.00
N LYS A 50 21.27 5.33 -4.32
CA LYS A 50 21.41 4.83 -5.70
C LYS A 50 20.09 4.34 -6.28
N HIS A 51 19.28 3.61 -5.50
CA HIS A 51 17.94 3.20 -5.92
C HIS A 51 17.05 4.42 -6.23
N ASN A 52 17.06 5.41 -5.34
CA ASN A 52 16.25 6.62 -5.51
C ASN A 52 16.69 7.42 -6.74
N GLU A 53 18.00 7.52 -6.99
CA GLU A 53 18.54 8.14 -8.20
C GLU A 53 18.06 7.41 -9.45
N TYR A 54 18.09 6.07 -9.46
CA TYR A 54 17.61 5.28 -10.61
C TYR A 54 16.12 5.51 -10.87
N VAL A 55 15.30 5.54 -9.82
CA VAL A 55 13.87 5.86 -9.95
C VAL A 55 13.67 7.27 -10.50
N GLN A 56 14.38 8.27 -9.95
CA GLN A 56 14.24 9.65 -10.41
C GLN A 56 14.68 9.84 -11.86
N LYS A 57 15.78 9.20 -12.26
CA LYS A 57 16.38 9.36 -13.57
C LYS A 57 15.64 8.59 -14.66
N TYR A 58 15.18 7.37 -14.36
CA TYR A 58 14.72 6.45 -15.40
C TYR A 58 13.21 6.16 -15.36
N SER A 59 12.44 6.61 -14.35
CA SER A 59 11.01 6.28 -14.26
C SER A 59 10.13 6.86 -15.38
N LEU A 60 10.62 7.87 -16.11
CA LEU A 60 9.94 8.48 -17.25
C LEU A 60 10.48 7.97 -18.60
N GLU A 61 11.50 7.11 -18.57
CA GLU A 61 12.05 6.47 -19.77
C GLU A 61 11.17 5.32 -20.24
N ASP A 62 11.59 4.69 -21.33
CA ASP A 62 10.97 3.44 -21.78
C ASP A 62 10.92 2.40 -20.65
N LYS A 63 9.81 1.66 -20.59
CA LYS A 63 9.55 0.67 -19.53
C LYS A 63 10.68 -0.36 -19.42
N GLU A 64 11.21 -0.82 -20.54
CA GLU A 64 12.27 -1.83 -20.56
C GLU A 64 13.59 -1.26 -20.03
N VAL A 65 13.89 0.01 -20.34
CA VAL A 65 15.05 0.74 -19.80
C VAL A 65 14.94 0.87 -18.28
N PHE A 66 13.79 1.32 -17.79
CA PHE A 66 13.57 1.46 -16.35
C PHE A 66 13.67 0.10 -15.63
N GLN A 67 13.03 -0.94 -16.19
CA GLN A 67 13.10 -2.29 -15.64
C GLN A 67 14.52 -2.85 -15.64
N LYS A 68 15.31 -2.61 -16.69
CA LYS A 68 16.71 -3.03 -16.74
C LYS A 68 17.48 -2.48 -15.53
N HIS A 69 17.37 -1.18 -15.25
CA HIS A 69 18.04 -0.56 -14.10
C HIS A 69 17.54 -1.09 -12.75
N MET A 70 16.26 -1.42 -12.62
CA MET A 70 15.74 -2.07 -11.41
C MET A 70 16.27 -3.50 -11.22
N ARG A 71 16.49 -4.25 -12.31
CA ARG A 71 17.16 -5.57 -12.24
C ARG A 71 18.62 -5.44 -11.83
N GLU A 72 19.33 -4.44 -12.36
CA GLU A 72 20.75 -4.20 -12.08
C GLU A 72 21.01 -3.90 -10.61
N ILE A 73 20.16 -3.11 -9.96
CA ILE A 73 20.37 -2.69 -8.56
C ILE A 73 19.86 -3.70 -7.53
N LEU A 74 18.97 -4.63 -7.90
CA LEU A 74 18.37 -5.58 -6.97
C LEU A 74 19.40 -6.38 -6.13
N PRO A 75 20.51 -6.90 -6.69
CA PRO A 75 21.53 -7.59 -5.90
C PRO A 75 22.24 -6.71 -4.86
N GLU A 76 22.28 -5.39 -5.05
CA GLU A 76 22.78 -4.45 -4.05
C GLU A 76 21.73 -4.22 -2.97
N VAL A 77 20.46 -4.06 -3.35
CA VAL A 77 19.33 -3.95 -2.40
C VAL A 77 19.28 -5.15 -1.47
N ASP A 78 19.52 -6.36 -1.98
CA ASP A 78 19.54 -7.61 -1.19
C ASP A 78 20.58 -7.58 -0.05
N LYS A 79 21.60 -6.72 -0.14
CA LYS A 79 22.65 -6.57 0.87
C LYS A 79 22.32 -5.55 1.97
N ILE A 80 21.25 -4.77 1.84
CA ILE A 80 20.83 -3.80 2.85
C ILE A 80 20.58 -4.55 4.16
N THR A 81 21.24 -4.13 5.24
CA THR A 81 21.16 -4.81 6.54
C THR A 81 19.83 -4.53 7.25
N ASP A 82 19.32 -3.30 7.16
CA ASP A 82 18.01 -2.95 7.67
C ASP A 82 16.90 -3.69 6.92
N LYS A 83 16.30 -4.68 7.59
CA LYS A 83 15.26 -5.54 7.03
C LYS A 83 14.08 -4.75 6.47
N ARG A 84 13.60 -3.75 7.21
CA ARG A 84 12.40 -2.99 6.81
C ARG A 84 12.66 -2.22 5.53
N LYS A 85 13.83 -1.59 5.41
CA LYS A 85 14.23 -0.88 4.19
C LYS A 85 14.49 -1.84 3.04
N ARG A 86 15.23 -2.92 3.27
CA ARG A 86 15.49 -3.94 2.26
C ARG A 86 14.19 -4.46 1.65
N GLU A 87 13.26 -4.93 2.47
CA GLU A 87 12.01 -5.51 1.99
C GLU A 87 11.09 -4.49 1.31
N LEU A 88 11.10 -3.23 1.76
CA LEU A 88 10.38 -2.15 1.09
C LEU A 88 10.90 -1.94 -0.34
N LEU A 89 12.23 -1.86 -0.50
CA LEU A 89 12.86 -1.64 -1.80
C LEU A 89 12.71 -2.87 -2.71
N GLN A 90 12.88 -4.08 -2.17
CA GLN A 90 12.63 -5.33 -2.89
C GLN A 90 11.19 -5.37 -3.43
N MET A 91 10.19 -5.06 -2.59
CA MET A 91 8.79 -5.04 -3.01
C MET A 91 8.56 -4.05 -4.16
N ASN A 92 9.10 -2.84 -4.05
CA ASN A 92 8.98 -1.82 -5.10
C ASN A 92 9.62 -2.29 -6.40
N ILE A 93 10.81 -2.87 -6.34
CA ILE A 93 11.51 -3.42 -7.51
C ILE A 93 10.69 -4.56 -8.14
N TYR A 94 10.22 -5.53 -7.35
CA TYR A 94 9.41 -6.64 -7.88
C TYR A 94 8.15 -6.13 -8.58
N MET A 95 7.49 -5.10 -8.03
CA MET A 95 6.32 -4.48 -8.67
C MET A 95 6.68 -3.79 -9.99
N ILE A 96 7.82 -3.08 -10.07
CA ILE A 96 8.28 -2.44 -11.32
C ILE A 96 8.62 -3.49 -12.38
N LEU A 97 9.25 -4.58 -11.96
CA LEU A 97 9.62 -5.69 -12.83
C LEU A 97 8.43 -6.56 -13.27
N ASN A 98 7.25 -6.37 -12.66
CA ASN A 98 6.10 -7.28 -12.73
C ASN A 98 6.44 -8.72 -12.28
N ASP A 99 7.42 -8.85 -11.37
CA ASP A 99 7.79 -10.12 -10.73
C ASP A 99 6.82 -10.40 -9.57
N TYR A 100 5.56 -10.66 -9.93
CA TYR A 100 4.47 -10.79 -8.96
C TYR A 100 4.63 -12.02 -8.06
N ASP A 101 5.33 -13.05 -8.53
CA ASP A 101 5.64 -14.24 -7.73
C ASP A 101 6.59 -13.90 -6.58
N LYS A 102 7.66 -13.14 -6.84
CA LYS A 102 8.54 -12.66 -5.76
C LYS A 102 7.87 -11.66 -4.84
N ALA A 103 7.06 -10.76 -5.39
CA ALA A 103 6.26 -9.84 -4.58
C ALA A 103 5.30 -10.61 -3.65
N HIS A 104 4.66 -11.67 -4.16
CA HIS A 104 3.75 -12.50 -3.38
C HIS A 104 4.49 -13.30 -2.31
N ALA A 105 5.61 -13.94 -2.66
CA ALA A 105 6.45 -14.65 -1.69
C ALA A 105 6.98 -13.74 -0.57
N LEU A 106 7.40 -12.51 -0.89
CA LEU A 106 7.83 -11.53 0.11
C LEU A 106 6.64 -11.09 1.00
N ASN A 107 5.47 -10.86 0.42
CA ASN A 107 4.28 -10.52 1.19
C ASN A 107 3.86 -11.66 2.15
N ASP A 108 3.95 -12.92 1.71
CA ASP A 108 3.63 -14.08 2.56
C ASP A 108 4.62 -14.24 3.72
N LYS A 109 5.91 -13.94 3.52
CA LYS A 109 6.89 -13.87 4.62
C LYS A 109 6.53 -12.78 5.64
N GLN A 110 6.13 -11.60 5.17
CA GLN A 110 5.72 -10.49 6.05
C GLN A 110 4.44 -10.81 6.83
N LEU A 111 3.51 -11.52 6.20
CA LEU A 111 2.30 -12.01 6.87
C LEU A 111 2.60 -13.10 7.90
N ALA A 112 3.60 -13.96 7.69
CA ALA A 112 4.00 -14.92 8.72
C ALA A 112 4.44 -14.25 10.02
N GLU A 113 5.01 -13.04 9.94
CA GLU A 113 5.41 -12.24 11.10
C GLU A 113 4.25 -11.45 11.71
N LYS A 114 3.29 -11.02 10.89
CA LYS A 114 2.10 -10.28 11.32
C LYS A 114 0.85 -10.77 10.57
N PRO A 115 0.25 -11.91 10.98
CA PRO A 115 -0.79 -12.61 10.20
C PRO A 115 -2.06 -11.82 9.89
N ASN A 116 -2.42 -10.87 10.77
CA ASN A 116 -3.64 -10.07 10.66
C ASN A 116 -3.37 -8.63 10.16
N ASP A 117 -2.23 -8.39 9.51
CA ASP A 117 -1.99 -7.10 8.87
C ASP A 117 -2.91 -6.93 7.65
N THR A 118 -4.01 -6.19 7.83
CA THR A 118 -5.08 -6.03 6.83
C THR A 118 -4.59 -5.38 5.54
N ALA A 119 -3.56 -4.53 5.60
CA ALA A 119 -2.95 -3.94 4.41
C ALA A 119 -2.20 -5.01 3.60
N ARG A 120 -1.40 -5.86 4.26
CA ARG A 120 -0.68 -6.98 3.61
C ARG A 120 -1.61 -8.07 3.11
N LEU A 121 -2.68 -8.38 3.84
CA LEU A 121 -3.71 -9.31 3.37
C LEU A 121 -4.40 -8.77 2.12
N THR A 122 -4.78 -7.49 2.13
CA THR A 122 -5.37 -6.85 0.94
C THR A 122 -4.42 -6.86 -0.25
N PHE A 123 -3.13 -6.59 -0.01
CA PHE A 123 -2.11 -6.58 -1.05
C PHE A 123 -1.86 -7.98 -1.63
N ARG A 124 -1.88 -9.03 -0.79
CA ARG A 124 -1.85 -10.44 -1.25
C ARG A 124 -2.91 -10.72 -2.31
N CYS A 125 -4.16 -10.32 -2.04
CA CYS A 125 -5.25 -10.52 -3.00
C CYS A 125 -5.10 -9.68 -4.29
N GLN A 126 -4.41 -8.54 -4.21
CA GLN A 126 -4.08 -7.75 -5.39
C GLN A 126 -3.01 -8.45 -6.26
N LEU A 127 -1.99 -9.04 -5.63
CA LEU A 127 -0.95 -9.81 -6.32
C LEU A 127 -1.52 -11.02 -7.05
N LEU A 128 -2.39 -11.80 -6.38
CA LEU A 128 -3.12 -12.90 -7.04
C LEU A 128 -3.86 -12.42 -8.29
N GLY A 129 -4.50 -11.26 -8.23
CA GLY A 129 -5.19 -10.67 -9.38
C GLY A 129 -4.24 -10.29 -10.52
N LEU A 130 -3.04 -9.80 -10.19
CA LEU A 130 -1.98 -9.47 -11.15
C LEU A 130 -1.34 -10.72 -11.76
N GLN A 131 -1.29 -11.82 -11.02
CA GLN A 131 -0.87 -13.16 -11.50
C GLN A 131 -1.94 -13.83 -12.40
N GLY A 132 -3.14 -13.25 -12.49
CA GLY A 132 -4.21 -13.76 -13.34
C GLY A 132 -5.06 -14.85 -12.72
N GLU A 133 -5.03 -14.99 -11.38
CA GLU A 133 -5.86 -15.94 -10.64
C GLU A 133 -7.34 -15.82 -10.95
N ALA A 134 -8.03 -16.96 -10.92
CA ALA A 134 -9.45 -17.03 -11.26
C ALA A 134 -10.33 -16.32 -10.21
N ALA A 135 -11.50 -15.85 -10.63
CA ALA A 135 -12.43 -15.12 -9.78
C ALA A 135 -12.80 -15.87 -8.47
N PRO A 136 -13.04 -17.20 -8.45
CA PRO A 136 -13.31 -17.90 -7.18
C PRO A 136 -12.18 -17.80 -6.16
N THR A 137 -10.91 -17.85 -6.61
CA THR A 137 -9.73 -17.70 -5.74
C THR A 137 -9.64 -16.28 -5.20
N LEU A 138 -9.81 -15.28 -6.07
CA LEU A 138 -9.78 -13.87 -5.69
C LEU A 138 -10.90 -13.51 -4.73
N ASN A 139 -12.11 -14.00 -4.98
CA ASN A 139 -13.28 -13.77 -4.14
C ASN A 139 -13.03 -14.30 -2.72
N LYS A 140 -12.58 -15.55 -2.59
CA LYS A 140 -12.22 -16.12 -1.29
C LYS A 140 -11.15 -15.31 -0.56
N CYS A 141 -10.14 -14.84 -1.28
CA CYS A 141 -9.09 -14.01 -0.69
C CYS A 141 -9.66 -12.70 -0.11
N TYR A 142 -10.50 -11.99 -0.89
CA TYR A 142 -11.08 -10.73 -0.45
C TYR A 142 -12.17 -10.90 0.62
N ASP A 143 -12.88 -12.03 0.64
CA ASP A 143 -13.80 -12.35 1.73
C ASP A 143 -13.06 -12.53 3.06
N TYR A 144 -11.93 -13.27 3.06
CA TYR A 144 -11.09 -13.39 4.24
C TYR A 144 -10.56 -12.03 4.72
N VAL A 145 -10.12 -11.16 3.81
CA VAL A 145 -9.73 -9.78 4.14
C VAL A 145 -10.88 -9.02 4.82
N ALA A 146 -12.10 -9.17 4.32
CA ALA A 146 -13.28 -8.52 4.90
C ALA A 146 -13.59 -9.02 6.31
N GLU A 147 -13.43 -10.32 6.57
CA GLU A 147 -13.60 -10.90 7.90
C GLU A 147 -12.60 -10.32 8.90
N VAL A 148 -11.32 -10.26 8.55
CA VAL A 148 -10.28 -9.68 9.42
C VAL A 148 -10.51 -8.18 9.64
N LEU A 149 -10.87 -7.43 8.59
CA LEU A 149 -11.22 -6.01 8.71
C LEU A 149 -12.41 -5.80 9.65
N LYS A 150 -13.43 -6.65 9.58
CA LYS A 150 -14.61 -6.54 10.44
C LYS A 150 -14.25 -6.73 11.92
N VAL A 151 -13.42 -7.72 12.22
CA VAL A 151 -12.91 -7.97 13.58
C VAL A 151 -12.17 -6.74 14.12
N GLU A 152 -11.30 -6.13 13.32
CA GLU A 152 -10.60 -4.91 13.73
C GLU A 152 -11.55 -3.71 13.90
N LEU A 153 -12.52 -3.52 13.00
CA LEU A 153 -13.48 -2.41 13.11
C LEU A 153 -14.43 -2.53 14.30
N ASP A 154 -14.71 -3.75 14.76
CA ASP A 154 -15.60 -3.98 15.90
C ASP A 154 -14.96 -3.64 17.25
N LYS A 155 -13.63 -3.50 17.29
CA LYS A 155 -12.90 -3.10 18.49
C LYS A 155 -13.24 -1.65 18.87
N PRO A 156 -13.75 -1.38 20.08
CA PRO A 156 -14.15 -0.03 20.50
C PRO A 156 -13.04 1.01 20.41
N GLU A 157 -11.79 0.62 20.67
CA GLU A 157 -10.61 1.48 20.59
C GLU A 157 -10.37 2.03 19.17
N ASN A 158 -10.69 1.23 18.15
CA ASN A 158 -10.45 1.60 16.75
C ASN A 158 -11.47 2.64 16.24
N LYS A 159 -12.62 2.80 16.92
CA LYS A 159 -13.63 3.82 16.56
C LYS A 159 -13.12 5.26 16.74
N LYS A 160 -12.05 5.44 17.51
CA LYS A 160 -11.39 6.74 17.72
C LYS A 160 -10.25 6.99 16.73
N ASP A 161 -9.89 6.00 15.92
CA ASP A 161 -8.85 6.16 14.90
C ASP A 161 -9.32 7.18 13.83
N PRO A 162 -8.54 8.22 13.52
CA PRO A 162 -8.85 9.15 12.42
C PRO A 162 -9.12 8.47 11.07
N ASN A 163 -8.55 7.27 10.87
CA ASN A 163 -8.72 6.45 9.67
C ASN A 163 -9.85 5.42 9.77
N TYR A 164 -10.66 5.42 10.84
CA TYR A 164 -11.75 4.45 11.03
C TYR A 164 -12.68 4.37 9.81
N LYS A 165 -13.06 5.53 9.24
CA LYS A 165 -13.90 5.60 8.03
C LYS A 165 -13.22 4.99 6.79
N GLN A 166 -11.89 5.07 6.69
CA GLN A 166 -11.15 4.38 5.64
C GLN A 166 -11.19 2.86 5.84
N GLY A 167 -11.14 2.40 7.09
CA GLY A 167 -11.34 1.00 7.45
C GLY A 167 -12.74 0.50 7.05
N GLU A 168 -13.80 1.26 7.38
CA GLU A 168 -15.17 0.92 6.98
C GLU A 168 -15.31 0.83 5.46
N PHE A 169 -14.78 1.82 4.72
CA PHE A 169 -14.78 1.77 3.26
C PHE A 169 -14.01 0.54 2.73
N SER A 170 -12.86 0.22 3.33
CA SER A 170 -12.03 -0.92 2.95
C SER A 170 -12.76 -2.25 3.16
N TYR A 171 -13.51 -2.38 4.26
CA TYR A 171 -14.38 -3.54 4.52
C TYR A 171 -15.45 -3.68 3.44
N LEU A 172 -16.17 -2.59 3.12
CA LEU A 172 -17.21 -2.63 2.09
C LEU A 172 -16.64 -3.00 0.71
N LEU A 173 -15.45 -2.47 0.38
CA LEU A 173 -14.75 -2.79 -0.86
C LEU A 173 -14.27 -4.26 -0.89
N ALA A 174 -13.75 -4.78 0.22
CA ALA A 174 -13.33 -6.16 0.34
C ALA A 174 -14.53 -7.11 0.13
N LYS A 175 -15.67 -6.85 0.77
CA LYS A 175 -16.91 -7.61 0.52
C LYS A 175 -17.36 -7.55 -0.94
N TYR A 176 -17.35 -6.38 -1.56
CA TYR A 176 -17.70 -6.27 -2.98
C TYR A 176 -16.78 -7.13 -3.86
N LYS A 177 -15.46 -7.09 -3.61
CA LYS A 177 -14.48 -7.93 -4.32
C LYS A 177 -14.52 -9.41 -3.93
N GLY A 178 -15.11 -9.73 -2.77
CA GLY A 178 -15.39 -11.09 -2.33
C GLY A 178 -16.55 -11.75 -3.08
N GLY A 179 -17.17 -11.04 -4.03
CA GLY A 179 -18.31 -11.57 -4.80
C GLY A 179 -19.68 -11.24 -4.19
N HIS A 180 -19.76 -10.20 -3.35
CA HIS A 180 -21.01 -9.72 -2.73
C HIS A 180 -21.46 -8.41 -3.42
N PRO A 181 -22.15 -8.49 -4.59
CA PRO A 181 -22.40 -7.34 -5.45
C PRO A 181 -23.27 -6.25 -4.79
N GLU A 182 -24.10 -6.60 -3.81
CA GLU A 182 -24.93 -5.65 -3.06
C GLU A 182 -24.10 -4.64 -2.26
N TYR A 183 -22.82 -4.94 -1.98
CA TYR A 183 -21.92 -4.00 -1.34
C TYR A 183 -21.52 -2.83 -2.23
N LYS A 184 -21.77 -2.89 -3.55
CA LYS A 184 -21.61 -1.74 -4.45
C LYS A 184 -22.52 -0.57 -4.04
N GLU A 185 -23.79 -0.86 -3.75
CA GLU A 185 -24.75 0.16 -3.32
C GLU A 185 -24.49 0.60 -1.88
N LYS A 186 -24.02 -0.30 -1.01
CA LYS A 186 -23.57 0.07 0.35
C LYS A 186 -22.40 1.04 0.31
N MET A 187 -21.41 0.83 -0.57
CA MET A 187 -20.30 1.76 -0.76
C MET A 187 -20.77 3.14 -1.26
N LYS A 188 -21.69 3.20 -2.23
CA LYS A 188 -22.25 4.48 -2.70
C LYS A 188 -22.91 5.25 -1.57
N ARG A 189 -23.81 4.60 -0.81
CA ARG A 189 -24.46 5.21 0.36
C ARG A 189 -23.46 5.67 1.41
N PHE A 190 -22.42 4.86 1.67
CA PHE A 190 -21.35 5.24 2.58
C PHE A 190 -20.64 6.50 2.12
N ILE A 191 -20.23 6.58 0.84
CA ILE A 191 -19.60 7.76 0.24
C ILE A 191 -20.49 8.99 0.36
N ASP A 192 -21.78 8.86 0.07
CA ASP A 192 -22.74 9.97 0.12
C ASP A 192 -22.94 10.50 1.56
N SER A 193 -22.72 9.66 2.57
CA SER A 193 -22.74 10.06 3.99
C SER A 193 -21.47 10.78 4.49
N ILE A 194 -20.43 10.89 3.66
CA ILE A 194 -19.19 11.57 4.02
C ILE A 194 -19.33 13.08 3.78
N ASN A 195 -19.20 13.86 4.84
CA ASN A 195 -19.20 15.33 4.79
C ASN A 195 -17.83 15.92 4.36
N ASP A 196 -16.74 15.22 4.64
CA ASP A 196 -15.41 15.63 4.20
C ASP A 196 -15.27 15.40 2.69
N GLU A 197 -15.28 16.49 1.91
CA GLU A 197 -15.22 16.43 0.46
C GLU A 197 -13.90 15.85 -0.08
N ALA A 198 -12.78 16.01 0.62
CA ALA A 198 -11.51 15.41 0.21
C ALA A 198 -11.57 13.88 0.36
N LEU A 199 -12.06 13.40 1.50
CA LEU A 199 -12.23 11.98 1.78
C LEU A 199 -13.27 11.34 0.86
N LYS A 200 -14.39 12.03 0.61
CA LYS A 200 -15.43 11.61 -0.32
C LYS A 200 -14.89 11.46 -1.74
N ASN A 201 -14.11 12.43 -2.22
CA ASN A 201 -13.48 12.36 -3.54
C ASN A 201 -12.46 11.23 -3.64
N LEU A 202 -11.68 10.97 -2.58
CA LEU A 202 -10.78 9.82 -2.51
C LEU A 202 -11.56 8.50 -2.70
N PHE A 203 -12.67 8.31 -1.99
CA PHE A 203 -13.47 7.09 -2.10
C PHE A 203 -14.17 6.94 -3.45
N LYS A 204 -14.70 8.04 -4.01
CA LYS A 204 -15.28 8.06 -5.37
C LYS A 204 -14.25 7.63 -6.41
N ASN A 205 -13.03 8.15 -6.33
CA ASN A 205 -11.95 7.80 -7.25
C ASN A 205 -11.57 6.32 -7.15
N ASN A 206 -11.51 5.77 -5.94
CA ASN A 206 -11.27 4.35 -5.70
C ASN A 206 -12.36 3.45 -6.31
N LEU A 207 -13.62 3.87 -6.25
CA LEU A 207 -14.74 3.15 -6.84
C LEU A 207 -14.69 3.21 -8.39
N ARG A 208 -14.35 4.37 -8.98
CA ARG A 208 -14.32 4.60 -10.44
C ARG A 208 -13.12 3.96 -11.14
N TYR A 209 -11.91 4.07 -10.59
CA TYR A 209 -10.68 3.56 -11.23
C TYR A 209 -10.68 2.03 -11.40
N ARG A 210 -11.48 1.32 -10.59
CA ARG A 210 -11.56 -0.14 -10.63
C ARG A 210 -12.70 -0.68 -11.49
N SER A 211 -13.67 0.15 -11.90
CA SER A 211 -14.67 -0.24 -12.92
C SER A 211 -14.12 -0.26 -14.34
N THR A 212 -13.04 0.48 -14.64
CA THR A 212 -12.48 0.60 -16.00
C THR A 212 -11.38 -0.41 -16.33
N LYS A 213 -10.74 -1.04 -15.32
CA LYS A 213 -9.68 -2.05 -15.53
C LYS A 213 -10.15 -3.51 -15.47
N LEU A 214 -11.39 -3.78 -15.03
CA LEU A 214 -11.97 -5.13 -15.04
C LEU A 214 -12.71 -5.48 -16.35
N ILE A 215 -12.78 -4.55 -17.32
CA ILE A 215 -13.50 -4.72 -18.61
C ILE A 215 -12.52 -4.70 -19.80
N LYS A 216 -11.22 -4.89 -19.58
CA LYS A 216 -10.28 -5.14 -20.68
C LYS A 216 -9.42 -6.35 -20.37
N LYS A 217 -9.98 -7.53 -20.61
CA LYS A 217 -9.21 -8.62 -21.22
C LYS A 217 -9.57 -8.65 -22.72
N PRO A 218 -8.62 -8.92 -23.62
CA PRO A 218 -8.91 -9.17 -25.03
C PRO A 218 -9.87 -10.35 -25.20
#